data_AF-A0A1U9ZVJ5-F1
#
_entry.id   AF-A0A1U9ZVJ5-F1
#
_cell.length_a   1.000
_cell.length_b   1.000
_cell.length_c   1.000
_cell.angle_alpha   90.00
_cell.angle_beta   90.00
_cell.angle_gamma   90.00
#
_symmetry.space_group_name_H-M   'P 1'
#
loop_
_entity.id
_entity.type
_entity.pdbx_description
1 polymer ?
#
loop_
_entity_poly.entity_id
_entity_poly.type
_entity_poly.pdbx_seq_one_letter_code
_entity_poly.pdbx_strand_id
1 'polypeptide(L)'
;MSISGPEAHAVPPPANADLYELLDRFWPARFKASGVIFERAVARGELPAGTDPGFLLEMISGPLYFHWLMLGHPLDDAFLDRVADFVLRGAHAGSAARPFTRSRGPCRTGGTP
;
A
#
# COMPACT_ATOMS: atom_id res chain seq x y z
N MET A 1 -8.14 -14.79 -46.02
CA MET A 1 -8.61 -14.81 -44.62
C MET A 1 -7.45 -14.32 -43.76
N SER A 2 -7.28 -13.00 -43.68
CA SER A 2 -6.26 -12.35 -42.84
C SER A 2 -6.85 -12.10 -41.47
N ILE A 3 -6.23 -12.62 -40.43
CA ILE A 3 -6.53 -12.23 -39.04
C ILE A 3 -5.58 -11.08 -38.72
N SER A 4 -6.11 -9.86 -38.78
CA SER A 4 -5.47 -8.66 -38.25
C SER A 4 -5.22 -8.86 -36.76
N GLY A 5 -3.98 -8.66 -36.32
CA GLY A 5 -3.64 -8.62 -34.89
C GLY A 5 -4.38 -7.49 -34.19
N PRO A 6 -4.62 -7.58 -32.87
CA PRO A 6 -5.27 -6.51 -32.14
C PRO A 6 -4.37 -5.28 -32.22
N GLU A 7 -4.86 -4.23 -32.88
CA GLU A 7 -4.26 -2.91 -32.80
C GLU A 7 -4.07 -2.59 -31.32
N ALA A 8 -2.86 -2.19 -30.96
CA ALA A 8 -2.57 -1.68 -29.63
C ALA A 8 -3.39 -0.40 -29.45
N HIS A 9 -4.64 -0.56 -29.02
CA HIS A 9 -5.45 0.53 -28.52
C HIS A 9 -4.69 1.06 -27.32
N ALA A 10 -4.02 2.22 -27.51
CA ALA A 10 -3.59 3.04 -26.41
C ALA A 10 -4.80 3.17 -25.50
N VAL A 11 -4.73 2.55 -24.31
CA VAL A 11 -5.76 2.68 -23.30
C VAL A 11 -5.87 4.19 -23.09
N PRO A 12 -7.00 4.83 -23.45
CA PRO A 12 -7.14 6.24 -23.25
C PRO A 12 -6.87 6.50 -21.77
N PRO A 13 -6.19 7.62 -21.42
CA PRO A 13 -5.97 7.95 -20.02
C PRO A 13 -7.31 7.76 -19.30
N PRO A 14 -7.34 7.00 -18.20
CA PRO A 14 -8.61 6.64 -17.57
C PRO A 14 -9.36 7.93 -17.26
N ALA A 15 -10.70 7.89 -17.28
CA ALA A 15 -11.60 9.06 -17.22
C ALA A 15 -11.46 9.95 -15.95
N ASN A 16 -10.41 9.72 -15.16
CA ASN A 16 -10.06 10.25 -13.87
C ASN A 16 -8.52 10.23 -13.67
N ALA A 17 -7.72 10.50 -14.71
CA ALA A 17 -6.25 10.53 -14.61
C ALA A 17 -5.75 11.52 -13.54
N ASP A 18 -6.43 12.66 -13.42
CA ASP A 18 -6.28 13.66 -12.37
C ASP A 18 -6.55 13.11 -10.95
N LEU A 19 -7.56 12.25 -10.79
CA LEU A 19 -7.80 11.54 -9.53
C LEU A 19 -6.63 10.63 -9.16
N TYR A 20 -6.07 9.89 -10.13
CA TYR A 20 -4.93 9.02 -9.86
C TYR A 20 -3.68 9.82 -9.47
N GLU A 21 -3.41 10.95 -10.13
CA GLU A 21 -2.32 11.86 -9.75
C GLU A 21 -2.51 12.42 -8.32
N LEU A 22 -3.75 12.77 -7.96
CA LEU A 22 -4.07 13.22 -6.61
C LEU A 22 -3.83 12.12 -5.57
N LEU A 23 -4.27 10.88 -5.85
CA LEU A 23 -4.08 9.73 -4.96
C LEU A 23 -2.61 9.36 -4.80
N ASP A 24 -1.83 9.37 -5.90
CA ASP A 24 -0.39 9.08 -5.91
C ASP A 24 0.40 10.12 -5.11
N ARG A 25 -0.08 11.35 -5.00
CA ARG A 25 0.54 12.36 -4.12
C ARG A 25 0.03 12.31 -2.69
N PHE A 26 -1.27 12.06 -2.50
CA PHE A 26 -1.92 12.12 -1.19
C PHE A 26 -1.48 10.99 -0.27
N TRP A 27 -1.51 9.75 -0.77
CA TRP A 27 -1.25 8.58 0.06
C TRP A 27 0.18 8.50 0.62
N PRO A 28 1.24 8.73 -0.18
CA PRO A 28 2.60 8.77 0.35
C PRO A 28 2.80 9.87 1.40
N ALA A 29 2.20 11.05 1.20
CA ALA A 29 2.29 12.14 2.17
C ALA A 29 1.58 11.79 3.50
N ARG A 30 0.37 11.22 3.41
CA ARG A 30 -0.37 10.70 4.57
C ARG A 30 0.42 9.62 5.31
N PHE A 31 0.95 8.64 4.58
CA PHE A 31 1.68 7.53 5.18
C PHE A 31 3.00 7.98 5.80
N LYS A 32 3.69 8.95 5.18
CA LYS A 32 4.89 9.57 5.77
C LYS A 32 4.56 10.25 7.10
N ALA A 33 3.49 11.05 7.15
CA ALA A 33 3.09 11.73 8.38
C ALA A 33 2.71 10.75 9.49
N SER A 34 1.92 9.72 9.18
CA SER A 34 1.53 8.69 10.15
C SER A 34 2.70 7.78 10.54
N GLY A 35 3.67 7.54 9.65
CA GLY A 35 4.81 6.66 9.85
C GLY A 35 5.73 7.08 11.00
N VAL A 36 5.76 8.37 11.32
CA VAL A 36 6.55 8.95 12.41
C VAL A 36 6.27 8.27 13.76
N ILE A 37 5.05 7.78 14.01
CA ILE A 37 4.74 7.06 15.26
C ILE A 37 5.54 5.75 15.38
N PHE A 38 5.67 5.01 14.27
CA PHE A 38 6.40 3.75 14.22
C PHE A 38 7.91 3.98 14.25
N GLU A 39 8.41 5.02 13.58
CA GLU A 39 9.82 5.44 13.67
C GLU A 39 10.22 5.72 15.12
N ARG A 40 9.36 6.44 15.86
CA ARG A 40 9.59 6.70 17.29
C ARG A 40 9.50 5.43 18.13
N ALA A 41 8.59 4.51 17.81
CA ALA A 41 8.49 3.22 18.51
C ALA A 41 9.76 2.36 18.31
N VAL A 42 10.31 2.32 17.09
CA VAL A 42 11.61 1.68 16.80
C VAL A 42 12.72 2.36 17.61
N ALA A 43 12.76 3.70 17.63
CA ALA A 43 13.77 4.45 18.39
C ALA A 43 13.71 4.18 19.90
N ARG A 44 12.52 3.89 20.45
CA ARG A 44 12.33 3.47 21.86
C ARG A 44 12.63 1.99 22.10
N GLY A 45 12.87 1.20 21.05
CA GLY A 45 13.04 -0.25 21.14
C GLY A 45 11.74 -1.03 21.35
N GLU A 46 10.59 -0.40 21.15
CA GLU A 46 9.28 -1.07 21.23
C GLU A 46 9.04 -1.95 20.01
N LEU A 47 9.59 -1.58 18.84
CA LEU A 47 9.55 -2.37 17.61
C LEU A 47 10.95 -2.81 17.18
N PRO A 48 11.10 -3.97 16.50
CA PRO A 48 12.38 -4.43 16.00
C PRO A 48 13.05 -3.40 15.08
N ALA A 49 14.38 -3.29 15.16
CA ALA A 49 15.16 -2.50 14.22
C ALA A 49 14.91 -2.97 12.78
N GLY A 50 14.79 -2.02 11.85
CA GLY A 50 14.50 -2.31 10.44
C GLY A 50 13.02 -2.52 10.11
N THR A 51 12.11 -2.37 11.08
CA THR A 51 10.66 -2.32 10.81
C THR A 51 10.34 -1.26 9.76
N ASP A 52 9.56 -1.63 8.74
CA ASP A 52 9.06 -0.72 7.69
C ASP A 52 7.71 -0.08 8.11
N PRO A 53 7.67 1.22 8.45
CA PRO A 53 6.43 1.91 8.80
C PRO A 53 5.40 1.93 7.67
N GLY A 54 5.87 1.99 6.41
CA GLY A 54 4.99 2.04 5.24
C GLY A 54 4.21 0.73 5.10
N PHE A 55 4.90 -0.39 5.28
CA PHE A 55 4.27 -1.71 5.26
C PHE A 55 3.26 -1.89 6.41
N LEU A 56 3.58 -1.46 7.63
CA LEU A 56 2.63 -1.51 8.75
C LEU A 56 1.36 -0.70 8.47
N LEU A 57 1.50 0.49 7.91
CA LEU A 57 0.36 1.34 7.53
C LEU A 57 -0.47 0.70 6.42
N GLU A 58 0.15 0.04 5.44
CA GLU A 58 -0.55 -0.71 4.39
C GLU A 58 -1.35 -1.88 4.99
N MET A 59 -0.76 -2.62 5.94
CA MET A 59 -1.43 -3.74 6.62
C MET A 59 -2.57 -3.31 7.56
N ILE A 60 -2.51 -2.11 8.14
CA ILE A 60 -3.62 -1.55 8.90
C ILE A 60 -4.72 -1.03 7.95
N SER A 61 -4.34 -0.33 6.88
CA SER A 61 -5.29 0.32 5.98
C SER A 61 -6.10 -0.68 5.16
N GLY A 62 -5.48 -1.76 4.69
CA GLY A 62 -6.12 -2.80 3.86
C GLY A 62 -7.42 -3.37 4.46
N PRO A 63 -7.39 -3.99 5.66
CA PRO A 63 -8.58 -4.56 6.28
C PRO A 63 -9.63 -3.50 6.61
N LEU A 64 -9.25 -2.28 7.01
CA LEU A 64 -10.20 -1.19 7.25
C LEU A 64 -10.97 -0.83 5.98
N TYR A 65 -10.29 -0.63 4.86
CA TYR A 65 -10.93 -0.32 3.60
C TYR A 65 -11.77 -1.47 3.05
N PHE A 66 -11.28 -2.70 3.17
CA PHE A 66 -12.05 -3.86 2.71
C PHE A 66 -13.32 -4.05 3.56
N HIS A 67 -13.19 -3.99 4.89
CA HIS A 67 -14.30 -4.15 5.82
C HIS A 67 -15.38 -3.08 5.61
N TRP A 68 -14.95 -1.83 5.42
CA TRP A 68 -15.88 -0.72 5.26
C TRP A 68 -16.45 -0.59 3.85
N LEU A 69 -15.60 -0.60 2.81
CA LEU A 69 -16.05 -0.33 1.44
C LEU A 69 -16.62 -1.56 0.73
N MET A 70 -15.99 -2.73 0.92
CA MET A 70 -16.38 -3.93 0.17
C MET A 70 -17.46 -4.71 0.90
N LEU A 71 -17.34 -4.85 2.22
CA LEU A 71 -18.32 -5.57 3.04
C LEU A 71 -19.43 -4.65 3.60
N GLY A 72 -19.23 -3.34 3.61
CA GLY A 72 -20.24 -2.39 4.12
C GLY A 72 -20.42 -2.45 5.65
N HIS A 73 -19.46 -3.01 6.37
CA HIS A 73 -19.54 -3.15 7.81
C HIS A 73 -19.06 -1.87 8.53
N PRO A 74 -19.63 -1.55 9.71
CA PRO A 74 -19.16 -0.42 10.50
C PRO A 74 -17.75 -0.66 11.04
N LEU A 75 -16.94 0.40 11.09
CA LEU A 75 -15.66 0.38 11.79
C LEU A 75 -15.92 0.70 13.27
N ASP A 76 -16.05 -0.32 14.09
CA ASP A 76 -16.15 -0.18 15.54
C ASP A 76 -14.79 -0.34 16.23
N ASP A 77 -14.70 0.13 17.47
CA ASP A 77 -13.45 0.11 18.26
C ASP A 77 -12.92 -1.31 18.44
N ALA A 78 -13.81 -2.30 18.62
CA ALA A 78 -13.42 -3.69 18.81
C ALA A 78 -12.74 -4.30 17.57
N PHE A 79 -13.17 -3.92 16.37
CA PHE A 79 -12.53 -4.30 15.12
C PHE A 79 -11.17 -3.58 14.97
N LEU A 80 -11.14 -2.27 15.22
CA LEU A 80 -9.91 -1.47 15.14
C LEU A 80 -8.83 -2.00 16.08
N ASP A 81 -9.18 -2.29 17.33
CA ASP A 81 -8.28 -2.87 18.34
C ASP A 81 -7.75 -4.23 17.88
N ARG A 82 -8.61 -5.08 17.33
CA ARG A 82 -8.21 -6.41 16.84
C ARG A 82 -7.22 -6.33 15.67
N VAL A 83 -7.44 -5.38 14.75
CA VAL A 83 -6.52 -5.15 13.63
C VAL A 83 -5.19 -4.62 14.15
N ALA A 84 -5.21 -3.65 15.07
CA ALA A 84 -3.99 -3.10 15.67
C ALA A 84 -3.18 -4.20 16.39
N ASP A 85 -3.84 -5.00 17.23
CA ASP A 85 -3.23 -6.13 17.94
C ASP A 85 -2.59 -7.15 16.98
N PHE A 86 -3.30 -7.50 15.91
CA PHE A 86 -2.81 -8.45 14.92
C PHE A 86 -1.53 -7.93 14.23
N VAL A 87 -1.58 -6.68 13.78
CA VAL A 87 -0.44 -6.03 13.09
C VAL A 87 0.75 -5.89 14.04
N LEU A 88 0.53 -5.42 15.27
CA LEU A 88 1.61 -5.26 16.25
C LEU A 88 2.26 -6.59 16.61
N ARG A 89 1.48 -7.65 16.85
CA ARG A 89 2.04 -9.00 17.09
C ARG A 89 2.91 -9.47 15.93
N GLY A 90 2.47 -9.27 14.69
CA GLY A 90 3.26 -9.58 13.50
C GLY A 90 4.54 -8.73 13.38
N ALA A 91 4.44 -7.45 13.75
CA ALA A 91 5.59 -6.53 13.79
C ALA A 91 6.63 -6.97 14.81
N HIS A 92 6.22 -7.31 16.03
CA HIS A 92 7.10 -7.84 17.09
C HIS A 92 7.76 -9.17 16.70
N ALA A 93 7.06 -10.00 15.92
CA ALA A 93 7.63 -11.23 15.36
C ALA A 93 8.64 -10.98 14.21
N GLY A 94 8.93 -9.71 13.86
CA GLY A 94 9.90 -9.33 12.83
C GLY A 94 9.38 -9.45 11.39
N SER A 95 8.09 -9.73 11.19
CA SER A 95 7.52 -9.88 9.84
C SER A 95 7.48 -8.58 9.06
N ALA A 96 7.46 -7.44 9.76
CA ALA A 96 7.49 -6.10 9.16
C ALA A 96 8.90 -5.57 8.89
N ALA A 97 9.96 -6.29 9.28
CA ALA A 97 11.34 -5.86 9.07
C ALA A 97 11.88 -6.19 7.66
N ARG A 98 11.09 -6.89 6.85
CA ARG A 98 11.44 -7.21 5.46
C ARG A 98 10.95 -6.09 4.55
N PRO A 99 11.85 -5.35 3.87
CA PRO A 99 11.44 -4.35 2.91
C PRO A 99 10.57 -5.00 1.83
N PHE A 100 9.34 -4.51 1.65
CA PHE A 100 8.57 -4.87 0.48
C PHE A 100 9.18 -4.15 -0.72
N THR A 101 10.04 -4.85 -1.48
CA THR A 101 10.57 -4.32 -2.73
C THR A 101 9.43 -4.22 -3.74
N ARG A 102 8.78 -3.06 -3.82
CA ARG A 102 7.94 -2.72 -4.98
C ARG A 102 8.86 -2.60 -6.20
N SER A 103 9.06 -3.71 -6.89
CA SER A 103 9.53 -3.72 -8.27
C SER A 103 8.43 -3.11 -9.14
N ARG A 104 8.31 -1.78 -9.16
CA ARG A 104 7.81 -1.10 -10.37
C ARG A 104 8.99 -1.03 -11.33
N GLY A 105 9.30 -2.15 -11.98
CA GLY A 105 10.22 -2.14 -13.10
C GLY A 105 9.67 -1.19 -14.18
N PRO A 106 10.50 -0.32 -14.79
CA PRO A 106 10.05 0.46 -15.93
C PRO A 106 9.54 -0.51 -17.01
N CYS A 107 8.39 -0.21 -17.60
CA CYS A 107 7.90 -0.91 -18.79
C CYS A 107 9.06 -0.96 -19.78
N ARG A 108 9.61 -2.16 -19.98
CA ARG A 108 10.72 -2.39 -20.89
C ARG A 108 10.13 -2.27 -22.30
N THR A 109 10.14 -1.07 -22.85
CA THR A 109 9.89 -0.85 -24.27
C THR A 109 11.06 -1.47 -25.03
N GLY A 110 10.89 -2.71 -25.52
CA GLY A 110 11.78 -3.26 -26.56
C GLY A 110 11.70 -2.32 -27.77
N GLY A 111 12.83 -1.79 -28.27
CA GLY A 111 13.68 -2.42 -29.30
C GLY A 111 13.11 -2.08 -30.67
N THR A 112 13.79 -1.51 -31.67
CA THR A 112 15.21 -1.34 -32.04
C THR A 112 15.22 -0.31 -33.21
N PRO A 113 16.36 0.31 -33.59
CA PRO A 113 16.40 1.16 -34.80
C PRO A 113 16.25 0.37 -36.10
#